data_AF-A0A6B2H0Z5-F1
#
_entry.id   AF-A0A6B2H0Z5-F1
#
_cell.length_a   1.000
_cell.length_b   1.000
_cell.length_c   1.000
_cell.angle_alpha   90.00
_cell.angle_beta   90.00
_cell.angle_gamma   90.00
#
_symmetry.space_group_name_H-M   'P 1'
#
loop_
_entity.id
_entity.type
_entity.pdbx_description
1 polymer ?
#
loop_
_entity_poly.entity_id
_entity_poly.type
_entity_poly.pdbx_seq_one_letter_code
_entity_poly.pdbx_strand_id
1 'polypeptide(L)'
;MVDKTNLRLALETAKEFIAGKIDYKQLNDNFPDDTNDKEINELFDLIEHQPKLGGFLGVSQETYDQYNQNIDRILKRLEERIKE
;
A
#
# COMPACT_ATOMS: atom_id res chain seq x y z
N MET A 1 -12.73 7.11 -15.75
CA MET A 1 -11.77 6.13 -16.29
C MET A 1 -10.63 6.10 -15.30
N VAL A 2 -10.27 4.93 -14.77
CA VAL A 2 -9.16 4.86 -13.81
C VAL A 2 -7.86 5.11 -14.60
N ASP A 3 -7.04 6.03 -14.11
CA ASP A 3 -5.77 6.35 -14.75
C ASP A 3 -4.75 5.24 -14.46
N LYS A 4 -4.36 4.50 -15.51
CA LYS A 4 -3.31 3.48 -15.43
C LYS A 4 -1.98 4.04 -14.92
N THR A 5 -1.75 5.35 -15.08
CA THR A 5 -0.60 6.06 -14.53
C THR A 5 -0.65 6.06 -13.01
N ASN A 6 -1.80 6.42 -12.42
CA ASN A 6 -1.98 6.40 -10.97
C ASN A 6 -1.89 4.98 -10.41
N LEU A 7 -2.47 3.98 -11.10
CA LEU A 7 -2.33 2.58 -10.69
C LEU A 7 -0.86 2.14 -10.62
N ARG A 8 -0.08 2.47 -11.66
CA ARG A 8 1.36 2.14 -11.71
C ARG A 8 2.15 2.88 -10.65
N LEU A 9 1.87 4.17 -10.47
CA LEU A 9 2.56 4.99 -9.47
C LEU A 9 2.29 4.46 -8.06
N ALA A 10 1.03 4.23 -7.69
CA ALA A 10 0.66 3.63 -6.40
C ALA A 10 1.36 2.28 -6.15
N LEU A 11 1.33 1.40 -7.16
CA LEU A 11 1.94 0.08 -7.08
C LEU A 11 3.46 0.15 -6.85
N GLU A 12 4.17 0.93 -7.65
CA GLU A 12 5.64 1.02 -7.57
C GLU A 12 6.08 1.74 -6.30
N THR A 13 5.45 2.86 -5.93
CA THR A 13 5.78 3.59 -4.70
C THR A 13 5.51 2.74 -3.46
N ALA A 14 4.39 2.01 -3.41
CA ALA A 14 4.13 1.07 -2.31
C ALA A 14 5.19 -0.02 -2.20
N LYS A 15 5.60 -0.62 -3.34
CA LYS A 15 6.65 -1.64 -3.36
C LYS A 15 8.00 -1.11 -2.89
N GLU A 16 8.36 0.11 -3.30
CA GLU A 16 9.60 0.74 -2.86
C GLU A 16 9.60 1.01 -1.35
N PHE A 17 8.47 1.47 -0.81
CA PHE A 17 8.32 1.70 0.63
C PHE A 17 8.41 0.40 1.43
N ILE A 18 7.66 -0.64 1.04
CA ILE A 18 7.68 -1.96 1.70
C ILE A 18 9.08 -2.58 1.64
N ALA A 19 9.82 -2.37 0.54
CA ALA A 19 11.20 -2.81 0.40
C ALA A 19 12.21 -1.96 1.21
N GLY A 20 11.77 -0.90 1.89
CA GLY A 20 12.61 0.01 2.66
C GLY A 20 13.52 0.89 1.80
N LYS A 21 13.20 1.07 0.51
CA LYS A 21 13.99 1.88 -0.43
C LYS A 21 13.68 3.37 -0.32
N ILE A 22 12.47 3.69 0.10
CA ILE A 22 12.01 5.06 0.34
C ILE A 22 11.43 5.16 1.75
N ASP A 23 11.51 6.35 2.35
CA ASP A 23 10.90 6.64 3.65
C ASP A 23 9.41 7.04 3.52
N TYR A 24 8.74 7.24 4.65
CA TYR A 24 7.33 7.62 4.66
C TYR A 24 7.08 9.01 4.05
N LYS A 25 8.03 9.93 4.16
CA LYS A 25 7.89 11.25 3.53
C LYS A 25 7.90 11.10 2.01
N GLN A 26 8.83 10.30 1.48
CA GLN A 26 8.89 9.99 0.06
C GLN A 26 7.68 9.18 -0.41
N LEU A 27 7.12 8.29 0.42
CA LEU A 27 5.84 7.66 0.14
C LEU A 27 4.76 8.73 -0.02
N ASN A 28 4.55 9.58 0.98
CA ASN A 28 3.52 10.62 0.97
C ASN A 28 3.69 11.63 -0.19
N ASP A 29 4.93 11.98 -0.55
CA ASP A 29 5.20 12.93 -1.64
C ASP A 29 4.97 12.33 -3.04
N ASN A 30 5.10 11.00 -3.20
CA ASN A 30 5.04 10.32 -4.50
C ASN A 30 3.79 9.46 -4.70
N PHE A 31 3.08 9.10 -3.63
CA PHE A 31 1.87 8.31 -3.74
C PHE A 31 0.77 9.14 -4.40
N PRO A 32 -0.03 8.56 -5.31
CA PRO A 32 -1.10 9.31 -5.95
C PRO A 32 -2.22 9.58 -4.95
N ASP A 33 -2.31 10.83 -4.50
CA ASP A 33 -3.40 11.33 -3.66
C ASP A 33 -4.65 11.66 -4.48
N ASP A 34 -5.79 11.74 -3.79
CA ASP A 34 -7.08 12.25 -4.32
C ASP A 34 -7.59 11.48 -5.55
N THR A 35 -7.33 10.17 -5.58
CA THR A 35 -7.86 9.29 -6.62
C THR A 35 -9.31 8.91 -6.31
N ASN A 36 -10.17 8.87 -7.32
CA ASN A 36 -11.49 8.23 -7.23
C ASN A 36 -11.38 6.68 -7.20
N ASP A 37 -10.19 6.12 -6.92
CA ASP A 37 -9.92 4.70 -6.93
C ASP A 37 -9.84 4.14 -5.51
N LYS A 38 -10.83 3.30 -5.16
CA LYS A 38 -10.93 2.72 -3.81
C LYS A 38 -9.72 1.87 -3.45
N GLU A 39 -9.12 1.17 -4.41
CA GLU A 39 -8.01 0.25 -4.12
C GLU A 39 -6.70 1.02 -3.87
N ILE A 40 -6.48 2.13 -4.58
CA ILE A 40 -5.34 3.02 -4.31
C ILE A 40 -5.46 3.61 -2.90
N ASN A 41 -6.64 4.13 -2.55
CA ASN A 41 -6.86 4.75 -1.25
C ASN A 41 -6.77 3.72 -0.11
N GLU A 42 -7.34 2.52 -0.28
CA GLU A 42 -7.23 1.42 0.69
C GLU A 42 -5.77 0.97 0.87
N LEU A 43 -4.97 0.95 -0.20
CA LEU A 43 -3.54 0.62 -0.11
C LEU A 43 -2.78 1.65 0.73
N PHE A 44 -3.02 2.94 0.51
CA PHE A 44 -2.37 4.00 1.27
C PHE A 44 -2.75 3.92 2.76
N ASP A 45 -4.04 3.81 3.05
CA ASP A 45 -4.56 3.69 4.42
C ASP A 45 -3.91 2.51 5.16
N LEU A 46 -3.76 1.36 4.47
CA LEU A 46 -3.08 0.21 5.04
C LEU A 46 -1.61 0.55 5.35
N ILE A 47 -0.86 1.05 4.37
CA ILE A 47 0.57 1.34 4.59
C ILE A 47 0.77 2.37 5.71
N GLU A 48 -0.05 3.42 5.76
CA GLU A 48 0.02 4.46 6.78
C GLU A 48 -0.28 3.92 8.18
N HIS A 49 -1.27 3.04 8.30
CA HIS A 49 -1.74 2.52 9.59
C HIS A 49 -1.16 1.14 9.92
N GLN A 50 -0.06 0.74 9.27
CA GLN A 50 0.53 -0.58 9.47
C GLN A 50 0.91 -0.78 10.95
N PRO A 51 0.34 -1.79 11.62
CA PRO A 51 0.57 -1.98 13.04
C PRO A 51 1.99 -2.49 13.29
N LYS A 52 2.57 -2.11 14.43
CA LYS A 52 3.86 -2.67 14.85
C LYS A 52 3.67 -4.09 15.38
N LEU A 53 4.54 -5.00 14.96
CA LEU A 53 4.57 -6.37 15.47
C LEU A 53 5.11 -6.40 16.90
N GLY A 54 4.31 -6.89 17.84
CA GLY A 54 4.70 -7.10 19.24
C GLY A 54 4.86 -5.82 20.09
N GLY A 55 5.20 -6.01 21.37
CA GLY A 55 5.30 -4.92 22.36
C GLY A 55 3.97 -4.57 23.04
N PHE A 56 4.01 -3.64 24.00
CA PHE A 56 2.85 -3.28 24.84
C PHE A 56 1.69 -2.64 24.05
N LEU A 57 1.98 -2.03 22.90
CA LEU A 57 1.00 -1.36 22.02
C LEU A 57 0.97 -1.96 20.60
N GLY A 58 1.66 -3.07 20.36
CA GLY A 58 1.66 -3.71 19.05
C GLY A 58 0.63 -4.82 18.94
N VAL A 59 0.56 -5.43 17.76
CA VAL A 59 -0.37 -6.51 17.45
C VAL A 59 0.29 -7.88 17.50
N SER A 60 -0.52 -8.94 17.53
CA SER A 60 -0.03 -10.31 17.41
C SER A 60 0.58 -10.57 16.03
N GLN A 61 1.39 -11.62 15.92
CA GLN A 61 1.92 -12.08 14.63
C GLN A 61 0.80 -12.33 13.62
N GLU A 62 -0.28 -12.99 14.05
CA GLU A 62 -1.43 -13.28 13.19
C GLU A 62 -2.05 -12.01 12.62
N THR A 63 -2.28 -10.99 13.45
CA THR A 63 -2.86 -9.71 12.98
C THR A 63 -1.89 -8.97 12.06
N TYR A 64 -0.60 -8.99 12.36
CA TYR A 64 0.42 -8.39 11.50
C TYR A 64 0.46 -9.07 10.13
N ASP A 65 0.41 -10.41 10.10
CA ASP A 65 0.41 -11.20 8.87
C ASP A 65 -0.87 -10.97 8.05
N GLN A 66 -2.04 -10.91 8.70
CA GLN A 66 -3.31 -10.56 8.05
C GLN A 66 -3.24 -9.18 7.38
N TYR A 67 -2.57 -8.22 8.04
CA TYR A 67 -2.40 -6.88 7.52
C TYR A 67 -1.54 -6.88 6.25
N ASN A 68 -0.40 -7.57 6.27
CA ASN A 68 0.47 -7.71 5.11
C ASN A 68 -0.21 -8.48 3.96
N GLN A 69 -1.00 -9.51 4.28
CA GLN A 69 -1.78 -10.22 3.27
C GLN A 69 -2.80 -9.33 2.56
N ASN A 70 -3.41 -8.37 3.28
CA ASN A 70 -4.33 -7.42 2.67
C ASN A 70 -3.59 -6.45 1.73
N ILE A 71 -2.42 -5.97 2.13
CA ILE A 71 -1.54 -5.15 1.27
C ILE A 71 -1.19 -5.93 0.00
N ASP A 72 -0.67 -7.15 0.14
CA ASP A 72 -0.29 -8.01 -1.00
C ASP A 72 -1.46 -8.28 -1.95
N ARG A 73 -2.65 -8.50 -1.40
CA ARG A 73 -3.87 -8.69 -2.19
C ARG A 73 -4.20 -7.47 -3.04
N ILE A 74 -4.10 -6.27 -2.49
CA ILE A 74 -4.37 -5.03 -3.23
C ILE A 74 -3.31 -4.81 -4.30
N LEU A 75 -2.01 -4.97 -3.97
CA LEU A 75 -0.92 -4.85 -4.95
C LEU A 75 -1.16 -5.77 -6.16
N LYS A 76 -1.57 -7.02 -5.93
CA LYS A 76 -1.89 -7.96 -7.01
C LYS A 76 -3.06 -7.50 -7.87
N ARG A 77 -4.12 -6.95 -7.28
CA ARG A 77 -5.25 -6.40 -8.04
C ARG A 77 -4.84 -5.20 -8.89
N LEU A 78 -4.03 -4.28 -8.34
CA LEU A 78 -3.48 -3.17 -9.11
C LEU A 78 -2.67 -3.69 -10.31
N GLU A 79 -1.82 -4.71 -10.11
CA GLU A 79 -1.07 -5.35 -11.20
C GLU A 79 -1.95 -5.92 -12.30
N GLU A 80 -3.05 -6.60 -11.94
CA GLU A 80 -4.01 -7.17 -12.90
C GLU A 80 -4.68 -6.06 -13.72
N ARG A 81 -5.16 -5.01 -13.04
CA ARG A 81 -5.83 -3.85 -13.65
C ARG A 81 -4.92 -3.01 -14.56
N ILE A 82 -3.61 -3.04 -14.33
CA ILE A 82 -2.62 -2.37 -15.21
C ILE A 82 -2.44 -3.16 -16.53
N LYS A 83 -2.57 -4.49 -16.48
CA LYS A 83 -2.37 -5.40 -17.62
C LYS A 83 -3.58 -5.47 -18.55
N GLU A 84 -4.79 -5.37 -18.00
CA GLU A 84 -6.05 -5.15 -18.74
C GLU A 84 -6.02 -3.82 -19.49
#